data_AF-A0AAU5LZ53-F1
#
_entry.id   AF-A0AAU5LZ53-F1
#
_cell.length_a   1.000
_cell.length_b   1.000
_cell.length_c   1.000
_cell.angle_alpha   90.00
_cell.angle_beta   90.00
_cell.angle_gamma   90.00
#
_symmetry.space_group_name_H-M   'P 1'
#
loop_
_entity.id
_entity.type
_entity.pdbx_description
1 polymer ?
#
loop_
_entity_poly.entity_id
_entity_poly.type
_entity_poly.pdbx_seq_one_letter_code
_entity_poly.pdbx_strand_id
1 'polypeptide(L)'
;MSEDGDTSQQVVEQVSPEPESDDSPEVEVQVPPRDPGAPFVVGVDRDAVLRRREVVRTVERRGAWITLAIGVVGIAAAVYALLAFRGSGMWPFAILLIVAMIPLVLSTVMVYRLQAERQQWYGANEIQPVAMRMSLKGLELACDGAAYPVVLQWQTVRGFRQQKLLGQYVLDLDLVPGVSATTAGVRGLDQAPVRSIVKPNPLLRPTGLFLVKALDQPVHIIEEAMKHFSGGTATIRR
;
A
#
# COMPACT_ATOMS: atom_id res chain seq x y z
N MET A 1 -79.46 -8.75 -28.75
CA MET A 1 -78.60 -8.84 -29.94
C MET A 1 -77.18 -8.72 -29.39
N SER A 2 -76.60 -9.74 -28.75
CA SER A 2 -76.36 -11.13 -29.17
C SER A 2 -75.41 -11.24 -30.35
N GLU A 3 -74.51 -12.23 -30.23
CA GLU A 3 -73.43 -12.69 -31.12
C GLU A 3 -72.09 -11.98 -30.89
N ASP A 4 -71.17 -12.60 -30.13
CA ASP A 4 -70.36 -13.82 -30.38
C ASP A 4 -69.08 -13.49 -31.17
N GLY A 5 -67.94 -14.00 -30.68
CA GLY A 5 -66.73 -14.03 -31.49
C GLY A 5 -65.41 -13.97 -30.75
N ASP A 6 -65.08 -15.09 -30.12
CA ASP A 6 -63.79 -15.77 -30.29
C ASP A 6 -62.59 -15.42 -29.39
N THR A 7 -62.50 -16.25 -28.35
CA THR A 7 -61.31 -16.88 -27.78
C THR A 7 -60.15 -17.12 -28.75
N SER A 8 -58.98 -16.60 -28.40
CA SER A 8 -57.71 -17.29 -28.68
C SER A 8 -56.76 -17.07 -27.51
N GLN A 9 -56.73 -18.09 -26.66
CA GLN A 9 -55.73 -18.27 -25.62
C GLN A 9 -54.37 -18.46 -26.28
N GLN A 10 -53.46 -17.50 -26.12
CA GLN A 10 -52.03 -17.81 -26.18
C GLN A 10 -51.57 -18.14 -24.76
N VAL A 11 -51.36 -19.43 -24.55
CA VAL A 11 -50.62 -20.01 -23.44
C VAL A 11 -49.20 -19.46 -23.51
N VAL A 12 -48.91 -18.43 -22.73
CA VAL A 12 -47.54 -18.06 -22.41
C VAL A 12 -47.10 -18.99 -21.29
N GLU A 13 -46.35 -20.01 -21.69
CA GLU A 13 -45.62 -20.90 -20.80
C GLU A 13 -44.72 -20.04 -19.90
N GLN A 14 -45.16 -19.86 -18.65
CA GLN A 14 -44.36 -19.30 -17.57
C GLN A 14 -43.19 -20.26 -17.31
N VAL A 15 -42.09 -20.02 -18.01
CA VAL A 15 -40.78 -20.53 -17.61
C VAL A 15 -40.39 -19.75 -16.35
N SER A 16 -40.69 -20.34 -15.20
CA SER A 16 -40.13 -19.94 -13.92
C SER A 16 -38.59 -19.92 -14.04
N PRO A 17 -37.91 -18.80 -13.77
CA PRO A 17 -36.48 -18.86 -13.57
C PRO A 17 -36.23 -19.69 -12.31
N GLU A 18 -35.52 -20.81 -12.48
CA GLU A 18 -34.87 -21.50 -11.36
C GLU A 18 -34.11 -20.46 -10.52
N PRO A 19 -34.18 -20.52 -9.19
CA PRO A 19 -33.29 -19.73 -8.36
C PRO A 19 -31.87 -20.22 -8.65
N GLU A 20 -31.16 -19.45 -9.47
CA GLU A 20 -29.73 -19.54 -9.66
C GLU A 20 -29.13 -19.45 -8.26
N SER A 21 -28.72 -20.62 -7.75
CA SER A 21 -27.96 -20.76 -6.52
C SER A 21 -26.65 -20.04 -6.77
N ASP A 22 -26.65 -18.76 -6.42
CA ASP A 22 -25.49 -17.89 -6.33
C ASP A 22 -24.57 -18.48 -5.25
N ASP A 23 -23.81 -19.49 -5.63
CA ASP A 23 -22.66 -20.07 -4.92
C ASP A 23 -21.48 -19.08 -4.97
N SER A 24 -21.80 -17.80 -4.75
CA SER A 24 -20.83 -16.81 -4.33
C SER A 24 -20.36 -17.26 -2.95
N PRO A 25 -19.06 -17.53 -2.75
CA PRO A 25 -18.56 -17.90 -1.44
C PRO A 25 -18.97 -16.80 -0.47
N GLU A 26 -19.89 -17.11 0.45
CA GLU A 26 -20.14 -16.30 1.62
C GLU A 26 -18.76 -16.06 2.23
N VAL A 27 -18.28 -14.82 2.12
CA VAL A 27 -17.12 -14.38 2.89
C VAL A 27 -17.59 -14.45 4.32
N GLU A 28 -17.34 -15.60 4.94
CA GLU A 28 -17.64 -15.90 6.33
C GLU A 28 -16.98 -14.79 7.13
N VAL A 29 -17.79 -13.82 7.56
CA VAL A 29 -17.36 -12.72 8.40
C VAL A 29 -16.91 -13.37 9.69
N GLN A 30 -15.60 -13.57 9.80
CA GLN A 30 -14.99 -14.28 10.90
C GLN A 30 -15.15 -13.41 12.15
N VAL A 31 -16.26 -13.66 12.85
CA VAL A 31 -16.55 -13.12 14.18
C VAL A 31 -15.34 -13.43 15.06
N PRO A 32 -14.84 -12.47 15.87
CA PRO A 32 -13.66 -12.69 16.69
C PRO A 32 -13.78 -14.00 17.48
N PRO A 33 -12.67 -14.76 17.61
CA PRO A 33 -12.72 -16.09 18.20
C PRO A 33 -13.33 -16.04 19.60
N ARG A 34 -14.28 -16.95 19.86
CA ARG A 34 -14.94 -17.13 21.17
C ARG A 34 -13.96 -17.54 22.28
N ASP A 35 -12.75 -17.96 21.92
CA ASP A 35 -11.69 -18.29 22.86
C ASP A 35 -10.87 -17.04 23.24
N PRO A 36 -10.90 -16.59 24.51
CA PRO A 36 -10.20 -15.38 24.97
C PRO A 36 -8.67 -15.45 24.90
N GLY A 37 -8.11 -16.60 24.52
CA GLY A 37 -6.67 -16.82 24.33
C GLY A 37 -6.23 -16.95 22.87
N ALA A 38 -7.16 -17.08 21.92
CA ALA A 38 -6.81 -17.26 20.51
C ALA A 38 -6.37 -15.92 19.90
N PRO A 39 -5.24 -15.87 19.20
CA PRO A 39 -4.82 -14.64 18.53
C PRO A 39 -5.77 -14.32 17.38
N PHE A 40 -6.18 -13.05 17.26
CA PHE A 40 -6.94 -12.57 16.13
C PHE A 40 -5.99 -12.29 14.96
N VAL A 41 -6.21 -12.98 13.85
CA VAL A 41 -5.34 -12.92 12.66
C VAL A 41 -6.08 -12.18 11.56
N VAL A 42 -5.43 -11.18 10.99
CA VAL A 42 -5.90 -10.46 9.81
C VAL A 42 -4.98 -10.86 8.66
N GLY A 43 -5.55 -11.46 7.63
CA GLY A 43 -4.89 -11.83 6.39
C GLY A 43 -4.69 -10.66 5.43
N VAL A 44 -3.88 -10.93 4.41
CA VAL A 44 -3.68 -10.04 3.26
C VAL A 44 -4.33 -10.67 2.04
N ASP A 45 -5.20 -9.91 1.35
CA ASP A 45 -5.60 -10.23 -0.01
C ASP A 45 -4.39 -10.07 -0.95
N ARG A 46 -3.81 -11.21 -1.32
CA ARG A 46 -2.64 -11.31 -2.20
C ARG A 46 -2.90 -10.62 -3.54
N ASP A 47 -4.09 -10.77 -4.11
CA ASP A 47 -4.42 -10.22 -5.43
C ASP A 47 -4.61 -8.71 -5.38
N ALA A 48 -5.17 -8.18 -4.29
CA ALA A 48 -5.20 -6.74 -4.05
C ALA A 48 -3.79 -6.15 -3.94
N VAL A 49 -2.86 -6.83 -3.25
CA VAL A 49 -1.47 -6.38 -3.14
C VAL A 49 -0.74 -6.43 -4.48
N LEU A 50 -0.88 -7.51 -5.24
CA LEU A 50 -0.26 -7.66 -6.56
C LEU A 50 -0.75 -6.60 -7.55
N ARG A 51 -2.08 -6.39 -7.64
CA ARG A 51 -2.68 -5.33 -8.46
C ARG A 51 -2.15 -3.95 -8.10
N ARG A 52 -1.98 -3.67 -6.80
CA ARG A 52 -1.41 -2.40 -6.35
C ARG A 52 0.05 -2.24 -6.77
N ARG A 53 0.88 -3.28 -6.60
CA ARG A 53 2.29 -3.24 -7.01
C ARG A 53 2.41 -2.88 -8.49
N GLU A 54 1.53 -3.40 -9.33
CA GLU A 54 1.48 -3.09 -10.77
C GLU A 54 1.05 -1.64 -11.05
N VAL A 55 -0.01 -1.15 -10.38
CA VAL A 55 -0.47 0.24 -10.54
C VAL A 55 0.61 1.23 -10.11
N VAL A 56 1.20 1.03 -8.92
CA VAL A 56 2.27 1.89 -8.39
C VAL A 56 3.47 1.86 -9.34
N ARG A 57 3.87 0.67 -9.82
CA ARG A 57 4.95 0.53 -10.80
C ARG A 57 4.67 1.35 -12.07
N THR A 58 3.43 1.32 -12.56
CA THR A 58 3.05 2.02 -13.79
C THR A 58 3.05 3.53 -13.59
N VAL A 59 2.50 4.02 -12.49
CA VAL A 59 2.45 5.46 -12.17
C VAL A 59 3.85 5.99 -11.93
N GLU A 60 4.67 5.31 -11.14
CA GLU A 60 6.05 5.74 -10.86
C GLU A 60 6.92 5.68 -12.10
N ARG A 61 6.77 4.66 -12.95
CA ARG A 61 7.49 4.57 -14.23
C ARG A 61 7.11 5.72 -15.16
N ARG A 62 5.82 6.09 -15.24
CA ARG A 62 5.37 7.27 -16.02
C ARG A 62 5.99 8.56 -15.49
N GLY A 63 5.96 8.77 -14.16
CA GLY A 63 6.56 9.94 -13.54
C GLY A 63 8.07 10.03 -13.79
N ALA A 64 8.79 8.92 -13.63
CA ALA A 64 10.22 8.86 -13.88
C ALA A 64 10.58 9.09 -15.36
N TRP A 65 9.77 8.61 -16.31
CA TRP A 65 9.95 8.90 -17.73
C TRP A 65 9.76 10.38 -18.06
N ILE A 66 8.77 11.03 -17.46
CA ILE A 66 8.54 12.47 -17.65
C ILE A 66 9.75 13.28 -17.14
N THR A 67 10.21 12.98 -15.92
CA THR A 67 11.39 13.67 -15.33
C THR A 67 12.65 13.42 -16.17
N LEU A 68 12.85 12.19 -16.65
CA LEU A 68 13.98 11.86 -17.52
C LEU A 68 13.91 12.63 -18.84
N ALA A 69 12.73 12.68 -19.48
CA ALA A 69 12.54 13.40 -20.73
C ALA A 69 12.83 14.91 -20.56
N ILE A 70 12.35 15.53 -19.47
CA ILE A 70 12.65 16.93 -19.14
C ILE A 70 14.16 17.13 -18.97
N GLY A 71 14.83 16.26 -18.22
CA GLY A 71 16.27 16.35 -18.00
C GLY A 71 17.08 16.21 -19.29
N VAL A 72 16.73 15.23 -20.14
CA VAL A 72 17.41 14.99 -21.43
C VAL A 72 17.20 16.16 -22.39
N VAL A 73 15.97 16.66 -22.51
CA VAL A 73 15.66 17.83 -23.35
C VAL A 73 16.40 19.07 -22.86
N GLY A 74 16.45 19.29 -21.54
CA GLY A 74 17.20 20.41 -20.93
C GLY A 74 18.70 20.34 -21.25
N ILE A 75 19.32 19.16 -21.12
CA ILE A 75 20.73 18.96 -21.47
C ILE A 75 20.96 19.17 -22.98
N ALA A 76 20.11 18.61 -23.83
CA ALA A 76 20.24 18.76 -25.28
C ALA A 76 20.13 20.24 -25.72
N ALA A 77 19.18 20.98 -25.14
CA ALA A 77 19.03 22.41 -25.39
C ALA A 77 20.26 23.21 -24.91
N ALA A 78 20.83 22.86 -23.76
CA ALA A 78 22.03 23.50 -23.24
C ALA A 78 23.26 23.24 -24.13
N VAL A 79 23.42 22.01 -24.62
CA VAL A 79 24.51 21.64 -25.55
C VAL A 79 24.34 22.38 -26.88
N TYR A 80 23.12 22.43 -27.42
CA TYR A 80 22.82 23.20 -28.63
C TYR A 80 23.15 24.69 -28.46
N ALA A 81 22.74 25.29 -27.34
CA ALA A 81 23.07 26.67 -27.03
C ALA A 81 24.59 26.89 -26.93
N LEU A 82 25.32 25.96 -26.32
CA LEU A 82 26.78 26.04 -26.20
C LEU A 82 27.50 26.02 -27.57
N LEU A 83 26.96 25.26 -28.53
CA LEU A 83 27.48 25.20 -29.90
C LEU A 83 27.10 26.46 -30.69
N ALA A 84 25.83 26.87 -30.64
CA ALA A 84 25.31 28.02 -31.38
C ALA A 84 25.89 29.36 -30.92
N PHE A 85 26.18 29.50 -29.62
CA PHE A 85 26.61 30.76 -28.99
C PHE A 85 28.09 30.79 -28.61
N ARG A 86 28.91 29.91 -29.19
CA ARG A 86 30.33 29.71 -28.87
C ARG A 86 31.19 30.99 -28.95
N GLY A 87 30.77 32.00 -29.72
CA GLY A 87 31.44 33.31 -29.83
C GLY A 87 30.81 34.46 -29.05
N SER A 88 29.68 34.27 -28.37
CA SER A 88 28.89 35.36 -27.74
C SER A 88 29.24 35.66 -26.28
N GLY A 89 30.18 34.90 -25.69
CA GLY A 89 30.49 34.99 -24.26
C GLY A 89 29.47 34.31 -23.32
N MET A 90 28.36 33.78 -23.84
CA MET A 90 27.31 33.10 -23.03
C MET A 90 27.61 31.63 -22.68
N TRP A 91 28.78 31.11 -23.05
CA TRP A 91 29.17 29.71 -22.78
C TRP A 91 29.17 29.32 -21.28
N PRO A 92 29.49 30.21 -20.30
CA PRO A 92 29.44 29.82 -18.88
C PRO A 92 28.01 29.54 -18.42
N PHE A 93 27.03 30.27 -18.95
CA PHE A 93 25.62 30.06 -18.65
C PHE A 93 25.12 28.69 -19.14
N ALA A 94 25.52 28.29 -20.35
CA ALA A 94 25.18 26.97 -20.88
C ALA A 94 25.80 25.83 -20.06
N ILE A 95 27.04 25.98 -19.58
CA ILE A 95 27.67 25.00 -18.66
C ILE A 95 26.91 24.95 -17.34
N LEU A 96 26.56 26.10 -16.76
CA LEU A 96 25.78 26.16 -15.52
C LEU A 96 24.44 25.42 -15.67
N LEU A 97 23.78 25.57 -16.82
CA LEU A 97 22.52 24.90 -17.14
C LEU A 97 22.70 23.37 -17.21
N ILE A 98 23.77 22.89 -17.87
CA ILE A 98 24.11 21.46 -17.89
C ILE A 98 24.32 20.94 -16.47
N VAL A 99 25.16 21.62 -15.68
CA VAL A 99 25.46 21.23 -14.29
C VAL A 99 24.20 21.20 -13.43
N ALA A 100 23.28 22.15 -13.61
CA ALA A 100 22.01 22.18 -12.89
C ALA A 100 21.07 21.01 -13.26
N MET A 101 21.16 20.48 -14.48
CA MET A 101 20.36 19.32 -14.90
C MET A 101 20.93 17.97 -14.42
N ILE A 102 22.22 17.89 -14.08
CA ILE A 102 22.86 16.65 -13.62
C ILE A 102 22.15 16.04 -12.39
N PRO A 103 21.89 16.78 -11.28
CA PRO A 103 21.19 16.23 -10.11
C PRO A 103 19.81 15.67 -10.44
N LEU A 104 19.08 16.28 -11.37
CA LEU A 104 17.74 15.84 -11.80
C LEU A 104 17.82 14.45 -12.46
N VAL A 105 18.76 14.28 -13.38
CA VAL A 105 18.99 13.01 -14.08
C VAL A 105 19.52 11.96 -13.11
N LEU A 106 20.50 12.32 -12.26
CA LEU A 106 21.10 11.41 -11.29
C LEU A 106 20.06 10.88 -10.29
N SER A 107 19.20 11.78 -9.78
CA SER A 107 18.09 11.42 -8.89
C SER A 107 17.15 10.41 -9.55
N THR A 108 16.81 10.63 -10.82
CA THR A 108 15.92 9.73 -11.58
C THR A 108 16.57 8.35 -11.78
N VAL A 109 17.86 8.29 -12.11
CA VAL A 109 18.61 7.02 -12.24
C VAL A 109 18.65 6.27 -10.90
N MET A 110 18.87 6.98 -9.80
CA MET A 110 18.89 6.38 -8.47
C MET A 110 17.53 5.76 -8.09
N VAL A 111 16.43 6.44 -8.42
CA VAL A 111 15.07 5.89 -8.24
C VAL A 111 14.88 4.60 -9.03
N TYR A 112 15.33 4.54 -10.29
CA TYR A 112 15.23 3.32 -11.09
C TYR A 112 16.04 2.16 -10.51
N ARG A 113 17.24 2.42 -9.97
CA ARG A 113 18.05 1.38 -9.31
C ARG A 113 17.35 0.83 -8.07
N LEU A 114 16.85 1.71 -7.19
CA LEU A 114 16.10 1.31 -6.00
C LEU A 114 14.84 0.52 -6.36
N GLN A 115 14.15 0.88 -7.45
CA GLN A 115 13.01 0.13 -7.93
C GLN A 115 13.38 -1.25 -8.47
N ALA A 116 14.52 -1.39 -9.15
CA ALA A 116 15.00 -2.67 -9.63
C ALA A 116 15.35 -3.61 -8.45
N GLU A 117 16.04 -3.09 -7.44
CA GLU A 117 16.34 -3.83 -6.21
C GLU A 117 15.06 -4.28 -5.49
N ARG A 118 14.05 -3.40 -5.37
CA ARG A 118 12.74 -3.78 -4.81
C ARG A 118 12.04 -4.86 -5.63
N GLN A 119 12.11 -4.79 -6.96
CA GLN A 119 11.49 -5.80 -7.83
C GLN A 119 12.17 -7.16 -7.68
N GLN A 120 13.50 -7.18 -7.60
CA GLN A 120 14.25 -8.41 -7.34
C GLN A 120 13.87 -8.99 -5.97
N TRP A 121 13.76 -8.13 -4.95
CA TRP A 121 13.34 -8.55 -3.63
C TRP A 121 11.91 -9.12 -3.64
N TYR A 122 10.95 -8.47 -4.30
CA TYR A 122 9.57 -8.97 -4.43
C TYR A 122 9.45 -10.26 -5.24
N GLY A 123 10.35 -10.50 -6.19
CA GLY A 123 10.40 -11.77 -6.93
C GLY A 123 10.99 -12.91 -6.11
N ALA A 124 11.93 -12.60 -5.21
CA ALA A 124 12.59 -13.58 -4.36
C ALA A 124 11.82 -13.90 -3.06
N ASN A 125 10.90 -13.03 -2.62
CA ASN A 125 10.19 -13.18 -1.35
C ASN A 125 8.69 -13.24 -1.58
N GLU A 126 8.07 -14.32 -1.12
CA GLU A 126 6.61 -14.47 -1.16
C GLU A 126 5.93 -13.45 -0.23
N ILE A 127 4.72 -13.04 -0.63
CA ILE A 127 3.89 -12.15 0.19
C ILE A 127 3.42 -12.97 1.40
N GLN A 128 3.71 -12.48 2.61
CA GLN A 128 3.22 -13.13 3.82
C GLN A 128 1.68 -13.09 3.84
N PRO A 129 1.00 -14.23 4.05
CA PRO A 129 -0.45 -14.30 3.97
C PRO A 129 -1.15 -13.61 5.15
N VAL A 130 -0.42 -13.37 6.24
CA VAL A 130 -0.91 -12.70 7.44
C VAL A 130 -0.42 -11.26 7.43
N ALA A 131 -1.31 -10.29 7.57
CA ALA A 131 -0.99 -8.86 7.68
C ALA A 131 -0.59 -8.50 9.11
N MET A 132 -1.43 -8.91 10.04
CA MET A 132 -1.26 -8.62 11.46
C MET A 132 -1.88 -9.73 12.31
N ARG A 133 -1.27 -9.97 13.46
CA ARG A 133 -1.77 -10.85 14.48
C ARG A 133 -1.86 -10.09 15.79
N MET A 134 -3.06 -10.03 16.35
CA MET A 134 -3.34 -9.41 17.64
C MET A 134 -3.47 -10.50 18.69
N SER A 135 -2.75 -10.33 19.80
CA SER A 135 -2.81 -11.25 20.94
C SER A 135 -2.73 -10.45 22.23
N LEU A 136 -3.04 -11.07 23.37
CA LEU A 136 -2.87 -10.44 24.68
C LEU A 136 -1.40 -10.04 24.96
N LYS A 137 -0.43 -10.73 24.33
CA LYS A 137 1.00 -10.42 24.48
C LYS A 137 1.42 -9.15 23.73
N GLY A 138 0.72 -8.83 22.65
CA GLY A 138 1.08 -7.74 21.76
C GLY A 138 0.55 -7.90 20.34
N LEU A 139 1.02 -6.99 19.49
CA LEU A 139 0.73 -6.89 18.07
C LEU A 139 1.92 -7.40 17.26
N GLU A 140 1.71 -8.41 16.43
CA GLU A 140 2.67 -8.84 15.42
C GLU A 140 2.23 -8.30 14.06
N LEU A 141 3.15 -7.69 13.31
CA LEU A 141 2.90 -7.10 12.02
C LEU A 141 3.83 -7.71 10.97
N ALA A 142 3.25 -8.26 9.91
CA ALA A 142 3.99 -8.61 8.73
C ALA A 142 4.15 -7.37 7.86
N CYS A 143 5.31 -6.72 7.93
CA CYS A 143 5.62 -5.62 7.03
C CYS A 143 6.08 -6.18 5.68
N ASP A 144 5.53 -5.66 4.58
CA ASP A 144 6.04 -5.95 3.24
C ASP A 144 7.52 -5.54 3.17
N GLY A 145 8.40 -6.36 2.61
CA GLY A 145 9.85 -6.11 2.64
C GLY A 145 10.59 -6.71 3.84
N ALA A 146 9.92 -7.00 4.96
CA ALA A 146 10.57 -7.47 6.18
C ALA A 146 10.88 -8.96 6.11
N ALA A 147 12.06 -9.35 6.60
CA ALA A 147 12.49 -10.74 6.64
C ALA A 147 11.74 -11.54 7.72
N TYR A 148 11.29 -10.86 8.77
CA TYR A 148 10.54 -11.45 9.88
C TYR A 148 9.50 -10.45 10.43
N PRO A 149 8.42 -10.92 11.07
CA PRO A 149 7.36 -10.05 11.58
C PRO A 149 7.87 -9.13 12.68
N VAL A 150 7.34 -7.90 12.68
CA VAL A 150 7.59 -6.89 13.71
C VAL A 150 6.70 -7.20 14.89
N VAL A 151 7.31 -7.42 16.06
CA VAL A 151 6.57 -7.73 17.29
C VAL A 151 6.61 -6.52 18.21
N LEU A 152 5.43 -6.07 18.64
CA LEU A 152 5.23 -4.87 19.43
C LEU A 152 4.36 -5.20 20.65
N GLN A 153 4.76 -4.72 21.83
CA GLN A 153 3.90 -4.80 23.00
C GLN A 153 2.86 -3.68 22.98
N TRP A 154 1.68 -3.92 23.55
CA TRP A 154 0.61 -2.92 23.55
C TRP A 154 1.02 -1.58 24.18
N GLN A 155 1.91 -1.59 25.17
CA GLN A 155 2.46 -0.37 25.77
C GLN A 155 3.25 0.52 24.80
N THR A 156 3.72 -0.02 23.67
CA THR A 156 4.45 0.75 22.65
C THR A 156 3.56 1.15 21.47
N VAL A 157 2.34 0.63 21.39
CA VAL A 157 1.40 0.82 20.29
C VAL A 157 0.31 1.80 20.71
N ARG A 158 0.23 2.94 20.03
CA ARG A 158 -0.87 3.90 20.22
C ARG A 158 -2.10 3.52 19.38
N GLY A 159 -1.89 2.73 18.33
CA GLY A 159 -2.90 2.18 17.45
C GLY A 159 -2.53 2.40 15.99
N PHE A 160 -3.51 2.71 15.16
CA PHE A 160 -3.28 3.02 13.75
C PHE A 160 -3.85 4.39 13.40
N ARG A 161 -3.25 5.05 12.42
CA ARG A 161 -3.76 6.25 11.79
C ARG A 161 -4.20 5.92 10.37
N GLN A 162 -5.48 6.10 10.11
CA GLN A 162 -6.01 6.01 8.76
C GLN A 162 -5.61 7.27 7.99
N GLN A 163 -4.96 7.09 6.84
CA GLN A 163 -4.59 8.20 5.96
C GLN A 163 -5.04 7.91 4.53
N LYS A 164 -5.33 8.96 3.77
CA LYS A 164 -5.64 8.85 2.34
C LYS A 164 -4.39 9.16 1.54
N LEU A 165 -3.80 8.14 0.92
CA LEU A 165 -2.62 8.26 0.07
C LEU A 165 -2.98 7.88 -1.36
N LEU A 166 -2.75 8.78 -2.32
CA LEU A 166 -3.02 8.53 -3.75
C LEU A 166 -4.44 8.02 -4.02
N GLY A 167 -5.43 8.57 -3.31
CA GLY A 167 -6.84 8.18 -3.47
C GLY A 167 -7.25 6.89 -2.74
N GLN A 168 -6.34 6.23 -2.04
CA GLN A 168 -6.61 4.99 -1.29
C GLN A 168 -6.44 5.20 0.22
N TYR A 169 -7.22 4.49 1.03
CA TYR A 169 -7.07 4.50 2.48
C TYR A 169 -6.01 3.48 2.90
N VAL A 170 -5.08 3.93 3.73
CA VAL A 170 -4.01 3.13 4.34
C VAL A 170 -4.07 3.26 5.86
N LEU A 171 -3.75 2.18 6.57
CA LEU A 171 -3.55 2.18 8.01
C LEU A 171 -2.05 2.28 8.27
N ASP A 172 -1.64 3.39 8.86
CA ASP A 172 -0.29 3.65 9.32
C ASP A 172 -0.17 3.31 10.80
N LEU A 173 0.91 2.66 11.21
CA LEU A 173 1.11 2.30 12.61
C LEU A 173 1.52 3.54 13.41
N ASP A 174 0.75 3.88 14.44
CA ASP A 174 1.07 4.99 15.37
C ASP A 174 1.71 4.40 16.63
N LEU A 175 3.01 4.65 16.80
CA LEU A 175 3.76 4.22 17.99
C LEU A 175 3.75 5.32 19.07
N VAL A 176 4.01 4.91 20.32
CA VAL A 176 4.25 5.87 21.40
C VAL A 176 5.55 6.65 21.10
N PRO A 177 5.59 7.98 21.34
CA PRO A 177 6.80 8.76 21.12
C PRO A 177 8.02 8.20 21.86
N GLY A 178 9.16 8.13 21.19
CA GLY A 178 10.41 7.60 21.77
C GLY A 178 10.59 6.08 21.68
N VAL A 179 9.60 5.35 21.16
CA VAL A 179 9.74 3.92 20.83
C VAL A 179 10.72 3.76 19.67
N SER A 180 11.68 2.85 19.83
CA SER A 180 12.65 2.50 18.79
C SER A 180 12.94 1.01 18.83
N ALA A 181 13.84 0.54 17.95
CA ALA A 181 14.23 -0.86 17.91
C ALA A 181 14.96 -1.35 19.17
N THR A 182 15.45 -0.45 20.03
CA THR A 182 16.10 -0.81 21.30
C THR A 182 15.12 -0.81 22.48
N THR A 183 13.86 -0.41 22.27
CA THR A 183 12.84 -0.42 23.32
C THR A 183 12.52 -1.85 23.73
N ALA A 184 12.43 -2.10 25.04
CA ALA A 184 12.13 -3.43 25.56
C ALA A 184 10.80 -3.97 25.01
N GLY A 185 10.79 -5.24 24.60
CA GLY A 185 9.61 -5.88 24.05
C GLY A 185 9.29 -5.54 22.59
N VAL A 186 10.12 -4.73 21.93
CA VAL A 186 10.00 -4.42 20.51
C VAL A 186 11.02 -5.23 19.71
N ARG A 187 10.57 -5.87 18.63
CA ARG A 187 11.45 -6.61 17.71
C ARG A 187 11.11 -6.27 16.26
N GLY A 188 12.13 -6.24 15.40
CA GLY A 188 11.95 -6.08 13.96
C GLY A 188 11.79 -4.64 13.46
N LEU A 189 11.76 -3.64 14.36
CA LEU A 189 11.81 -2.22 13.97
C LEU A 189 13.18 -1.77 13.45
N ASP A 190 14.24 -2.55 13.68
CA ASP A 190 15.60 -2.33 13.20
C ASP A 190 15.78 -2.69 11.72
N GLN A 191 14.86 -3.48 11.15
CA GLN A 191 14.89 -3.94 9.76
C GLN A 191 14.83 -2.75 8.80
N ALA A 192 15.65 -2.76 7.75
CA ALA A 192 15.73 -1.67 6.77
C ALA A 192 14.37 -1.22 6.19
N PRO A 193 13.42 -2.12 5.84
CA PRO A 193 12.09 -1.73 5.35
C PRO A 193 11.26 -0.98 6.41
N VAL A 194 11.37 -1.39 7.67
CA VAL A 194 10.54 -0.97 8.81
C VAL A 194 11.11 0.27 9.50
N ARG A 195 12.40 0.58 9.32
CA ARG A 195 13.06 1.77 9.89
C ARG A 195 12.34 3.09 9.59
N SER A 196 11.65 3.17 8.47
CA SER A 196 10.84 4.32 8.05
C SER A 196 9.67 4.61 9.00
N ILE A 197 9.19 3.60 9.74
CA ILE A 197 8.17 3.76 10.80
C ILE A 197 8.76 4.47 12.03
N VAL A 198 10.00 4.15 12.41
CA VAL A 198 10.66 4.72 13.60
C VAL A 198 11.27 6.08 13.34
N LYS A 199 11.85 6.27 12.16
CA LYS A 199 12.40 7.55 11.72
C LYS A 199 11.59 8.00 10.51
N PRO A 200 10.56 8.85 10.69
CA PRO A 200 9.80 9.39 9.58
C PRO A 200 10.76 10.20 8.69
N ASN A 201 11.19 9.59 7.59
CA ASN A 201 12.01 10.25 6.58
C ASN A 201 11.09 10.59 5.40
N PRO A 202 10.96 11.86 5.00
CA PRO A 202 10.07 12.26 3.91
C PRO A 202 10.40 11.58 2.58
N LEU A 203 11.60 11.04 2.41
CA LEU A 203 12.05 10.33 1.21
C LEU A 203 11.86 8.80 1.27
N LEU A 204 11.71 8.23 2.47
CA LEU A 204 11.46 6.80 2.66
C LEU A 204 10.02 6.64 3.13
N ARG A 205 9.11 6.35 2.18
CA ARG A 205 7.71 6.07 2.52
C ARG A 205 7.65 4.98 3.62
N PRO A 206 6.84 5.17 4.67
CA PRO A 206 6.73 4.21 5.76
C PRO A 206 6.27 2.85 5.23
N THR A 207 7.12 1.83 5.36
CA THR A 207 6.75 0.43 5.10
C THR A 207 6.11 -0.13 6.37
N GLY A 208 4.92 0.40 6.68
CA GLY A 208 4.00 -0.02 7.74
C GLY A 208 2.54 0.27 7.36
N LEU A 209 2.32 0.62 6.10
CA LEU A 209 1.04 1.03 5.54
C LEU A 209 0.28 -0.21 5.04
N PHE A 210 -0.66 -0.70 5.84
CA PHE A 210 -1.60 -1.70 5.39
C PHE A 210 -2.67 -1.04 4.53
N LEU A 211 -2.82 -1.48 3.28
CA LEU A 211 -3.90 -0.96 2.44
C LEU A 211 -5.22 -1.50 2.98
N VAL A 212 -6.16 -0.62 3.30
CA VAL A 212 -7.46 -1.04 3.86
C VAL A 212 -8.19 -2.03 2.94
N LYS A 213 -8.07 -1.85 1.62
CA LYS A 213 -8.68 -2.76 0.64
C LYS A 213 -7.95 -4.10 0.45
N ALA A 214 -6.76 -4.25 1.02
CA ALA A 214 -5.99 -5.49 0.94
C ALA A 214 -6.06 -6.29 2.25
N LEU A 215 -6.83 -5.82 3.24
CA LEU A 215 -7.10 -6.57 4.46
C LEU A 215 -8.35 -7.41 4.21
N ASP A 216 -8.30 -8.67 4.65
CA ASP A 216 -9.45 -9.58 4.60
C ASP A 216 -10.56 -9.17 5.58
N GLN A 217 -10.19 -8.50 6.68
CA GLN A 217 -11.10 -8.00 7.69
C GLN A 217 -11.40 -6.50 7.50
N PRO A 218 -12.65 -6.06 7.69
CA PRO A 218 -13.00 -4.65 7.61
C PRO A 218 -12.46 -3.88 8.82
N VAL A 219 -12.15 -2.59 8.61
CA VAL A 219 -11.46 -1.73 9.59
C VAL A 219 -12.15 -1.68 10.96
N HIS A 220 -13.48 -1.72 11.00
CA HIS A 220 -14.22 -1.66 12.27
C HIS A 220 -14.02 -2.92 13.12
N ILE A 221 -13.91 -4.11 12.50
CA ILE A 221 -13.61 -5.37 13.21
C ILE A 221 -12.17 -5.34 13.74
N ILE A 222 -11.24 -4.80 12.95
CA ILE A 222 -9.84 -4.61 13.36
C ILE A 222 -9.77 -3.65 14.57
N GLU A 223 -10.56 -2.57 14.56
CA GLU A 223 -10.65 -1.63 15.67
C GLU A 223 -11.20 -2.29 16.94
N GLU A 224 -12.25 -3.10 16.82
CA GLU A 224 -12.86 -3.82 17.94
C GLU A 224 -11.91 -4.86 18.54
N ALA A 225 -11.26 -5.68 17.69
CA ALA A 225 -10.24 -6.63 18.12
C ALA A 225 -9.08 -5.93 18.83
N MET A 226 -8.60 -4.82 18.28
CA MET A 226 -7.50 -4.04 18.87
C MET A 226 -7.89 -3.49 20.25
N LYS A 227 -9.08 -2.90 20.38
CA LYS A 227 -9.62 -2.45 21.67
C LYS A 227 -9.70 -3.60 22.68
N HIS A 228 -10.13 -4.78 22.23
CA HIS A 228 -10.21 -5.98 23.08
C HIS A 228 -8.83 -6.41 23.59
N PHE A 229 -7.86 -6.65 22.70
CA PHE A 229 -6.54 -7.15 23.08
C PHE A 229 -5.66 -6.11 23.79
N SER A 230 -5.84 -4.82 23.50
CA SER A 230 -5.06 -3.75 24.12
C SER A 230 -5.66 -3.26 25.44
N GLY A 231 -6.82 -3.79 25.88
CA GLY A 231 -7.57 -3.25 27.01
C GLY A 231 -8.01 -1.79 26.79
N GLY A 232 -8.34 -1.41 25.55
CA GLY A 232 -8.79 -0.06 25.17
C GLY A 232 -7.69 0.99 24.99
N THR A 233 -6.41 0.65 25.17
CA THR A 233 -5.29 1.60 25.02
C THR A 233 -4.97 1.97 23.57
N ALA A 234 -5.15 1.05 22.62
CA ALA A 234 -4.90 1.25 21.20
C ALA A 234 -6.20 1.43 20.41
N THR A 235 -6.22 2.39 19.48
CA THR A 235 -7.41 2.72 18.67
C THR A 235 -7.02 3.13 17.26
N ILE A 236 -7.95 3.00 16.30
CA ILE A 236 -7.78 3.53 14.95
C ILE A 236 -8.25 4.99 14.93
N ARG A 237 -7.34 5.91 14.59
CA ARG A 237 -7.64 7.33 14.40
C ARG A 237 -7.85 7.62 12.93
N ARG A 238 -8.80 8.51 12.63
CA ARG A 238 -9.09 9.01 11.28
C ARG A 238 -8.28 10.27 10.98
#